data_AF-A0A368TSB9-F1
#
_entry.id   AF-A0A368TSB9-F1
#
_cell.length_a   1.000
_cell.length_b   1.000
_cell.length_c   1.000
_cell.angle_alpha   90.00
_cell.angle_beta   90.00
_cell.angle_gamma   90.00
#
_symmetry.space_group_name_H-M   'P 1'
#
loop_
_entity.id
_entity.type
_entity.pdbx_description
1 polymer ?
#
loop_
_entity_poly.entity_id
_entity_poly.type
_entity_poly.pdbx_seq_one_letter_code
_entity_poly.pdbx_strand_id
1 'polypeptide(L)'
;MIDQALVLLETTDLPSWEKDAPLRRELLRLDEECRAYHIAAYCPDRAARIARRVNERAARITAFMQGHRHGTHARRQWADFMESTL
;
A
#
# COMPACT_ATOMS: atom_id res chain seq x y z
N MET A 1 5.91 11.90 -2.04
CA MET A 1 5.91 11.57 -0.60
C MET A 1 5.17 10.25 -0.39
N ILE A 2 5.43 9.54 0.72
CA ILE A 2 4.85 8.22 1.04
C ILE A 2 3.92 8.25 2.26
N ASP A 3 3.38 9.43 2.58
CA ASP A 3 2.70 9.68 3.86
C ASP A 3 1.51 8.75 4.11
N GLN A 4 0.76 8.43 3.05
CA GLN A 4 -0.37 7.50 3.11
C GLN A 4 0.02 6.10 3.58
N ALA A 5 1.21 5.62 3.19
CA ALA A 5 1.73 4.33 3.62
C ALA A 5 2.16 4.35 5.08
N LEU A 6 2.77 5.45 5.53
CA LEU A 6 3.17 5.63 6.93
C LEU A 6 1.95 5.69 7.85
N VAL A 7 0.95 6.49 7.50
CA VAL A 7 -0.33 6.56 8.23
C VAL A 7 -0.97 5.18 8.30
N LEU A 8 -1.01 4.44 7.18
CA LEU A 8 -1.60 3.10 7.16
C LEU A 8 -0.89 2.13 8.11
N LEU A 9 0.44 2.19 8.20
CA LEU A 9 1.22 1.36 9.11
C LEU A 9 1.05 1.77 10.59
N GLU A 10 0.86 3.05 10.86
CA GLU A 10 0.63 3.56 12.21
C GLU A 10 -0.78 3.25 12.73
N THR A 11 -1.80 3.31 11.87
CA THR A 11 -3.21 3.13 12.28
C THR A 11 -3.69 1.69 12.20
N THR A 12 -2.92 0.79 11.60
CA THR A 12 -3.34 -0.60 11.35
C THR A 12 -2.51 -1.58 12.15
N ASP A 13 -3.14 -2.21 13.14
CA ASP A 13 -2.53 -3.30 13.88
C ASP A 13 -2.25 -4.49 12.97
N LEU A 14 -1.08 -5.11 13.14
CA LEU A 14 -0.68 -6.26 12.35
C LEU A 14 -1.55 -7.48 12.73
N PRO A 15 -2.41 -7.99 11.84
CA PRO A 15 -3.30 -9.09 12.17
C PRO A 15 -2.52 -10.37 12.43
N SER A 16 -3.06 -11.26 13.28
CA SER A 16 -2.45 -12.57 13.51
C SER A 16 -2.57 -13.44 12.24
N TRP A 17 -1.66 -14.41 12.11
CA TRP A 17 -1.66 -15.34 10.97
C TRP A 17 -2.96 -16.12 10.82
N GLU A 18 -3.61 -16.46 11.93
CA GLU A 18 -4.89 -17.18 11.94
C GLU A 18 -6.07 -16.30 11.51
N LYS A 19 -6.01 -14.99 11.77
CA LYS A 19 -7.10 -14.05 11.49
C LYS A 19 -7.07 -13.54 10.05
N ASP A 20 -5.90 -13.10 9.57
CA ASP A 20 -5.76 -12.60 8.19
C ASP A 20 -4.29 -12.67 7.72
N ALA A 21 -3.86 -13.88 7.36
CA ALA A 21 -2.53 -14.13 6.80
C ALA A 21 -2.21 -13.27 5.55
N PRO A 22 -3.13 -13.08 4.59
CA PRO A 22 -2.90 -12.22 3.42
C PRO A 22 -2.62 -10.76 3.79
N LEU A 23 -3.48 -10.14 4.62
CA LEU A 23 -3.32 -8.74 5.02
C LEU A 23 -2.02 -8.54 5.79
N ARG A 24 -1.69 -9.46 6.71
CA ARG A 24 -0.43 -9.45 7.45
C ARG A 24 0.77 -9.39 6.50
N ARG A 25 0.81 -10.24 5.47
CA ARG A 25 1.91 -10.28 4.50
C ARG A 25 2.04 -8.97 3.73
N GLU A 26 0.93 -8.37 3.35
CA GLU A 26 0.95 -7.12 2.60
C GLU A 26 1.41 -5.93 3.46
N LEU A 27 0.99 -5.85 4.72
CA LEU A 27 1.48 -4.83 5.67
C LEU A 27 2.99 -4.97 5.94
N LEU A 28 3.49 -6.20 6.10
CA LEU A 28 4.95 -6.44 6.26
C LEU A 28 5.74 -6.02 5.01
N ARG A 29 5.23 -6.32 3.81
CA ARG A 29 5.85 -5.87 2.56
C ARG A 29 5.82 -4.35 2.42
N LEU A 30 4.75 -3.70 2.86
CA LEU A 30 4.65 -2.25 2.86
C LEU A 30 5.72 -1.63 3.77
N ASP A 31 5.91 -2.16 4.98
CA ASP A 31 6.97 -1.72 5.89
C ASP A 31 8.37 -1.88 5.27
N GLU A 32 8.65 -3.04 4.64
CA GLU A 32 9.92 -3.26 3.93
C GLU A 32 10.15 -2.26 2.78
N GLU A 33 9.12 -1.94 2.00
CA GLU A 33 9.21 -0.97 0.90
C GLU A 33 9.39 0.47 1.42
N CYS A 34 8.76 0.85 2.54
CA CYS A 34 9.00 2.12 3.22
C CYS A 34 10.45 2.24 3.70
N ARG A 35 11.02 1.19 4.29
CA ARG A 35 12.46 1.15 4.66
C ARG A 35 13.36 1.28 3.43
N ALA A 36 13.03 0.59 2.34
CA ALA A 36 13.77 0.69 1.09
C ALA A 36 13.73 2.12 0.50
N TYR A 37 12.61 2.83 0.64
CA TYR A 37 12.49 4.23 0.26
C TYR A 37 13.45 5.12 1.07
N HIS A 38 13.47 4.97 2.39
CA HIS A 38 14.38 5.73 3.26
C HIS A 38 15.86 5.49 2.93
N ILE A 39 16.24 4.23 2.63
CA ILE A 39 17.60 3.91 2.19
C ILE A 39 17.92 4.57 0.84
N ALA A 40 16.95 4.62 -0.06
CA ALA A 40 17.10 5.22 -1.38
C ALA A 40 17.08 6.75 -1.39
N ALA A 41 16.89 7.42 -0.24
CA ALA A 41 16.73 8.88 -0.15
C ALA A 41 17.86 9.68 -0.82
N TYR A 42 19.07 9.14 -0.85
CA TYR A 42 20.24 9.77 -1.47
C TYR A 42 20.29 9.66 -3.01
N CYS A 43 19.36 8.92 -3.63
CA CYS A 43 19.27 8.75 -5.08
C CYS A 43 17.84 9.13 -5.55
N PRO A 44 17.62 10.36 -6.06
CA PRO A 44 16.29 10.88 -6.35
C PRO A 44 15.45 9.99 -7.27
N ASP A 45 16.02 9.49 -8.36
CA ASP A 45 15.31 8.63 -9.32
C ASP A 45 14.90 7.29 -8.70
N ARG A 46 15.76 6.72 -7.86
CA ARG A 46 15.48 5.48 -7.16
C ARG A 46 14.41 5.71 -6.10
N ALA A 47 14.52 6.78 -5.32
CA ALA A 47 13.53 7.16 -4.32
C ALA A 47 12.15 7.37 -4.95
N ALA A 48 12.06 8.06 -6.10
CA ALA A 48 10.82 8.28 -6.82
C ALA A 48 10.15 6.97 -7.28
N ARG A 49 10.94 6.04 -7.84
CA ARG A 49 10.41 4.72 -8.25
C ARG A 49 9.89 3.90 -7.07
N ILE A 50 10.60 3.92 -5.94
CA ILE A 50 10.17 3.20 -4.74
C ILE A 50 8.93 3.87 -4.14
N ALA A 51 8.90 5.20 -4.05
CA ALA A 51 7.75 5.94 -3.56
C ALA A 51 6.46 5.60 -4.33
N ARG A 52 6.55 5.51 -5.67
CA ARG A 52 5.40 5.09 -6.48
C ARG A 52 4.92 3.69 -6.09
N ARG A 53 5.85 2.73 -5.90
CA ARG A 53 5.52 1.36 -5.52
C ARG A 53 4.86 1.28 -4.13
N VAL A 54 5.40 2.04 -3.17
CA VAL A 54 4.87 2.16 -1.81
C VAL A 54 3.44 2.69 -1.85
N ASN A 55 3.19 3.77 -2.59
CA ASN A 55 1.86 4.37 -2.72
C ASN A 55 0.86 3.42 -3.40
N GLU A 56 1.25 2.76 -4.48
CA GLU A 56 0.42 1.74 -5.15
C GLU A 56 0.05 0.59 -4.20
N ARG A 57 0.98 0.14 -3.35
CA ARG A 57 0.70 -0.92 -2.38
C ARG A 57 -0.20 -0.44 -1.26
N ALA A 58 0.07 0.73 -0.67
CA ALA A 58 -0.79 1.31 0.37
C ALA A 58 -2.24 1.46 -0.13
N ALA A 59 -2.41 1.92 -1.37
CA ALA A 59 -3.73 2.03 -1.98
C ALA A 59 -4.42 0.67 -2.13
N ARG A 60 -3.70 -0.37 -2.60
CA ARG A 60 -4.25 -1.75 -2.69
C ARG A 60 -4.64 -2.33 -1.33
N ILE A 61 -3.82 -2.10 -0.30
CA ILE A 61 -4.12 -2.58 1.06
C ILE A 61 -5.35 -1.87 1.60
N THR A 62 -5.43 -0.55 1.43
CA THR A 62 -6.59 0.25 1.83
C THR A 62 -7.86 -0.25 1.15
N ALA A 63 -7.81 -0.51 -0.15
CA ALA A 63 -8.92 -1.08 -0.91
C ALA A 63 -9.34 -2.47 -0.37
N PHE A 64 -8.35 -3.34 -0.12
CA PHE A 64 -8.58 -4.66 0.45
C PHE A 64 -9.27 -4.58 1.82
N MET A 65 -8.82 -3.70 2.70
CA MET A 65 -9.40 -3.47 4.03
C MET A 65 -10.82 -2.93 3.96
N GLN A 66 -11.14 -2.11 2.96
CA GLN A 66 -12.48 -1.58 2.71
C GLN A 66 -13.44 -2.60 2.07
N GLY A 67 -13.02 -3.86 1.90
CA GLY A 67 -13.86 -4.90 1.30
C GLY A 67 -13.88 -4.91 -0.22
N HIS A 68 -13.09 -4.05 -0.89
CA HIS A 68 -12.85 -4.11 -2.33
C HIS A 68 -11.86 -5.26 -2.63
N ARG A 69 -12.23 -6.49 -2.27
CA ARG A 69 -11.48 -7.68 -2.66
C ARG A 69 -11.56 -7.79 -4.18
N HIS A 70 -10.40 -7.94 -4.84
CA HIS A 70 -10.29 -8.00 -6.30
C HIS A 70 -11.00 -9.24 -6.92
N GLY A 71 -12.32 -9.26 -6.92
CA GLY A 71 -13.12 -9.95 -7.91
C GLY A 71 -13.13 -9.15 -9.21
N THR A 72 -13.39 -9.77 -10.35
CA THR A 72 -13.32 -9.15 -11.68
C THR A 72 -14.13 -7.84 -11.81
N HIS A 73 -15.16 -7.65 -10.97
CA HIS A 73 -15.93 -6.40 -10.84
C HIS A 73 -15.19 -5.24 -10.16
N ALA A 74 -14.26 -5.51 -9.25
CA ALA A 74 -13.56 -4.50 -8.45
C ALA A 74 -12.47 -3.75 -9.25
N ARG A 75 -12.01 -4.28 -10.39
CA ARG A 75 -11.04 -3.57 -11.26
C ARG A 75 -11.62 -2.28 -11.86
N ARG A 76 -12.93 -2.25 -12.14
CA ARG A 76 -13.58 -1.08 -12.75
C ARG A 76 -13.71 0.07 -11.74
N GLN A 77 -14.18 -0.25 -10.53
CA GLN A 77 -14.25 0.70 -9.42
C GLN A 77 -12.87 1.26 -9.01
N TRP A 78 -11.80 0.47 -9.18
CA TRP A 78 -10.45 0.93 -8.89
C TRP A 78 -9.91 1.94 -9.91
N ALA A 79 -10.22 1.74 -11.19
CA ALA A 79 -9.94 2.74 -12.21
C ALA A 79 -10.70 4.04 -11.91
N ASP A 80 -11.99 3.93 -11.56
CA ASP A 80 -12.85 5.07 -11.25
C ASP A 80 -12.41 5.82 -9.96
N PHE A 81 -11.95 5.10 -8.93
CA PHE A 81 -11.42 5.72 -7.69
C PHE A 81 -10.11 6.47 -7.94
N MET A 82 -9.20 5.88 -8.71
CA MET A 82 -7.92 6.53 -9.07
C MET A 82 -8.14 7.77 -9.95
N GLU A 83 -9.19 7.81 -10.79
CA GLU A 83 -9.57 8.97 -11.62
C GLU A 83 -10.25 10.07 -10.81
N SER A 84 -10.96 9.72 -9.73
CA SER A 84 -11.68 10.65 -8.83
C SER A 84 -10.78 11.35 -7.81
N THR A 85 -9.58 10.80 -7.55
CA THR A 85 -8.65 11.31 -6.53
C THR A 85 -7.49 12.14 -7.13
N LEU A 86 -7.55 12.44 -8.43
CA LEU A 86 -6.65 13.34 -9.17
C LEU A 86 -7.34 14.68 -9.45
#